data_AF-A0A3C1X6A8-F1
#
_entry.id   AF-A0A3C1X6A8-F1
#
_cell.length_a   1.000
_cell.length_b   1.000
_cell.length_c   1.000
_cell.angle_alpha   90.00
_cell.angle_beta   90.00
_cell.angle_gamma   90.00
#
_symmetry.space_group_name_H-M   'P 1'
#
loop_
_entity.id
_entity.type
_entity.pdbx_description
1 polymer ?
#
loop_
_entity_poly.entity_id
_entity_poly.type
_entity_poly.pdbx_seq_one_letter_code
_entity_poly.pdbx_strand_id
1 'polypeptide(L)'
;MHRLIALAVLFQHLVLSGTTLQADPLKSLEQWLAATPLSDERLRELATQDFAAEPLTAPQAAAATEMLWKSRSEFLRSDRKAELDARELIIGDLKMPFWYRSFGAAPAEGRRLFISMHGGGGAPAAVNDQQYENQKRLYQPEEGIYLVPRAATNTWNLWHQGHIDQFFDRLITDLMIFENVNPDRVYFMGYSAGGDGVYQLAPRMADRLAAA
;
A
#
# COMPACT_ATOMS: atom_id res chain seq x y z
N MET A 1 -75.23 42.18 14.06
CA MET A 1 -74.61 40.88 13.71
C MET A 1 -73.63 41.14 12.57
N HIS A 2 -72.33 41.37 12.86
CA HIS A 2 -71.25 40.37 12.74
C HIS A 2 -71.10 39.88 11.29
N ARG A 3 -70.11 40.30 10.49
CA ARG A 3 -68.66 39.93 10.46
C ARG A 3 -68.23 40.18 8.98
N LEU A 4 -67.00 40.34 8.50
CA LEU A 4 -65.62 40.31 8.97
C LEU A 4 -64.79 40.88 7.80
N ILE A 5 -63.84 41.77 8.07
CA ILE A 5 -62.84 42.25 7.10
C ILE A 5 -61.73 41.18 7.01
N ALA A 6 -61.48 40.64 5.82
CA ALA A 6 -60.37 39.71 5.59
C ALA A 6 -59.09 40.50 5.35
N LEU A 7 -58.18 40.47 6.32
CA LEU A 7 -56.84 41.05 6.24
C LEU A 7 -55.91 40.04 5.54
N ALA A 8 -55.38 40.41 4.37
CA ALA A 8 -54.35 39.64 3.69
C ALA A 8 -53.01 39.83 4.40
N VAL A 9 -52.47 38.76 5.00
CA VAL A 9 -51.13 38.75 5.59
C VAL A 9 -50.16 38.23 4.52
N LEU A 10 -49.35 39.14 3.97
CA LEU A 10 -48.21 38.80 3.13
C LEU A 10 -47.08 38.29 4.03
N PHE A 11 -46.80 36.98 4.03
CA PHE A 11 -45.58 36.45 4.62
C PHE A 11 -44.43 36.68 3.62
N GLN A 12 -43.57 37.66 3.90
CA GLN A 12 -42.27 37.74 3.27
C GLN A 12 -41.40 36.61 3.81
N HIS A 13 -41.19 35.57 2.99
CA HIS A 13 -40.12 34.61 3.24
C HIS A 13 -38.78 35.29 2.96
N LEU A 14 -38.14 35.76 4.02
CA LEU A 14 -36.73 36.09 4.02
C LEU A 14 -35.96 34.76 3.89
N VAL A 15 -35.56 34.41 2.67
CA VAL A 15 -34.59 33.34 2.43
C VAL A 15 -33.24 33.89 2.89
N LEU A 16 -32.92 33.66 4.17
CA LEU A 16 -31.55 33.69 4.62
C LEU A 16 -30.84 32.55 3.89
N SER A 17 -30.12 32.89 2.82
CA SER A 17 -29.08 32.03 2.27
C SER A 17 -28.03 31.85 3.36
N GLY A 18 -28.27 30.89 4.25
CA GLY A 18 -27.25 30.38 5.13
C GLY A 18 -26.17 29.81 4.23
N THR A 19 -25.04 30.49 4.14
CA THR A 19 -23.78 29.83 3.84
C THR A 19 -23.67 28.69 4.85
N THR A 20 -23.98 27.47 4.42
CA THR A 20 -23.56 26.27 5.15
C THR A 20 -22.06 26.45 5.36
N LEU A 21 -21.64 26.61 6.61
CA LEU A 21 -20.24 26.53 6.98
C LEU A 21 -19.74 25.20 6.43
N GLN A 22 -19.04 25.26 5.30
CA GLN A 22 -18.46 24.08 4.67
C GLN A 22 -17.52 23.48 5.70
N ALA A 23 -17.82 22.27 6.15
CA ALA A 23 -17.02 21.61 7.17
C ALA A 23 -15.58 21.48 6.64
N ASP A 24 -14.60 21.79 7.48
CA ASP A 24 -13.19 21.63 7.12
C ASP A 24 -12.96 20.16 6.70
N PRO A 25 -12.56 19.89 5.45
CA PRO A 25 -12.43 18.52 4.94
C PRO A 25 -11.42 17.69 5.75
N LEU A 26 -10.40 18.33 6.34
CA LEU A 26 -9.46 17.63 7.22
C LEU A 26 -10.08 17.19 8.53
N LYS A 27 -10.93 18.04 9.15
CA LYS A 27 -11.64 17.65 10.38
C LYS A 27 -12.63 16.53 10.13
N SER A 28 -13.28 16.56 8.97
CA SER A 28 -14.22 15.52 8.57
C SER A 28 -13.49 14.19 8.32
N LEU A 29 -12.35 14.23 7.63
CA LEU A 29 -11.46 13.08 7.46
C LEU A 29 -10.99 12.53 8.82
N GLU A 30 -10.50 13.39 9.71
CA GLU A 30 -10.03 13.01 11.04
C GLU A 30 -11.12 12.30 11.85
N GLN A 31 -12.34 12.87 11.89
CA GLN A 31 -13.49 12.26 12.57
C GLN A 31 -13.86 10.91 11.96
N TRP A 32 -13.86 10.81 10.63
CA TRP A 32 -14.15 9.57 9.93
C TRP A 32 -13.09 8.49 10.20
N LEU A 33 -11.81 8.85 10.23
CA LEU A 33 -10.71 7.93 10.58
C LEU A 33 -10.74 7.50 12.06
N ALA A 34 -11.14 8.38 12.97
CA ALA A 34 -11.23 8.08 14.39
C ALA A 34 -12.38 7.11 14.75
N ALA A 35 -13.43 7.04 13.92
CA ALA A 35 -14.61 6.23 14.20
C ALA A 35 -14.34 4.72 14.17
N THR A 36 -13.53 4.25 13.21
CA THR A 36 -13.16 2.84 13.05
C THR A 36 -11.82 2.71 12.31
N PRO A 37 -11.11 1.57 12.39
CA PRO A 37 -9.87 1.36 11.63
C PRO A 37 -10.05 1.47 10.10
N LEU A 38 -9.00 1.88 9.39
CA LEU A 38 -9.02 2.03 7.93
C LEU A 38 -8.78 0.68 7.23
N SER A 39 -9.79 -0.20 7.31
CA SER A 39 -9.81 -1.50 6.63
C SER A 39 -9.83 -1.37 5.10
N ASP A 40 -9.64 -2.48 4.39
CA ASP A 40 -9.69 -2.52 2.92
C ASP A 40 -11.04 -2.06 2.36
N GLU A 41 -12.14 -2.43 3.02
CA GLU A 41 -13.49 -2.01 2.64
C GLU A 41 -13.65 -0.50 2.81
N ARG A 42 -13.27 0.03 3.97
CA ARG A 42 -13.39 1.46 4.24
C ARG A 42 -12.49 2.31 3.36
N LEU A 43 -11.30 1.81 3.02
CA LEU A 43 -10.42 2.49 2.07
C LEU A 43 -11.10 2.66 0.70
N ARG A 44 -11.88 1.68 0.24
CA ARG A 44 -12.66 1.78 -1.02
C ARG A 44 -13.80 2.80 -0.92
N GLU A 45 -14.37 2.97 0.26
CA GLU A 45 -15.44 3.95 0.54
C GLU A 45 -14.93 5.37 0.76
N LEU A 46 -13.60 5.57 0.88
CA LEU A 46 -13.03 6.91 1.14
C LEU A 46 -13.47 7.92 0.08
N ALA A 47 -13.43 7.53 -1.20
CA ALA A 47 -13.79 8.41 -2.32
C ALA A 47 -15.30 8.69 -2.41
N THR A 48 -16.14 7.96 -1.67
CA THR A 48 -17.59 8.19 -1.64
C THR A 48 -18.03 9.09 -0.50
N GLN A 49 -17.12 9.52 0.39
CA GLN A 49 -17.44 10.43 1.48
C GLN A 49 -17.59 11.86 0.96
N ASP A 50 -18.53 12.63 1.52
CA ASP A 50 -18.79 14.01 1.09
C ASP A 50 -17.53 14.90 1.17
N PHE A 51 -16.71 14.74 2.22
CA PHE A 51 -15.48 15.50 2.41
C PHE A 51 -14.39 15.18 1.36
N ALA A 52 -14.49 14.05 0.64
CA ALA A 52 -13.52 13.66 -0.38
C ALA A 52 -13.74 14.39 -1.72
N ALA A 53 -14.93 14.99 -1.93
CA ALA A 53 -15.22 15.81 -3.09
C ALA A 53 -14.71 17.27 -2.94
N GLU A 54 -14.28 17.64 -1.73
CA GLU A 54 -13.81 18.98 -1.43
C GLU A 54 -12.38 19.21 -1.96
N PRO A 55 -12.12 20.33 -2.66
CA PRO A 55 -10.78 20.64 -3.14
C PRO A 55 -9.83 20.90 -1.97
N LEU A 56 -8.65 20.29 -2.02
CA LEU A 56 -7.60 20.49 -1.01
C LEU A 56 -6.54 21.48 -1.51
N THR A 57 -6.07 22.33 -0.60
CA THR A 57 -4.79 23.03 -0.79
C THR A 57 -3.62 22.06 -0.66
N ALA A 58 -2.44 22.40 -1.17
CA ALA A 58 -1.26 21.55 -1.04
C ALA A 58 -0.91 21.17 0.41
N PRO A 59 -0.95 22.09 1.41
CA PRO A 59 -0.75 21.72 2.81
C PRO A 59 -1.83 20.76 3.34
N GLN A 60 -3.09 20.93 2.92
CA GLN A 60 -4.16 20.02 3.33
C GLN A 60 -4.00 18.63 2.71
N ALA A 61 -3.57 18.54 1.44
CA ALA A 61 -3.29 17.26 0.79
C ALA A 61 -2.14 16.52 1.49
N ALA A 62 -1.08 17.23 1.90
CA ALA A 62 0.00 16.66 2.68
C ALA A 62 -0.50 16.16 4.05
N ALA A 63 -1.27 16.96 4.78
CA ALA A 63 -1.84 16.56 6.07
C ALA A 63 -2.79 15.36 5.94
N ALA A 64 -3.66 15.34 4.93
CA ALA A 64 -4.55 14.21 4.66
C ALA A 64 -3.78 12.93 4.34
N THR A 65 -2.69 13.04 3.57
CA THR A 65 -1.81 11.90 3.25
C THR A 65 -1.20 11.31 4.51
N GLU A 66 -0.68 12.14 5.42
CA GLU A 66 -0.15 11.68 6.70
C GLU A 66 -1.21 11.02 7.59
N MET A 67 -2.42 11.60 7.67
CA MET A 67 -3.53 11.01 8.42
C MET A 67 -3.93 9.64 7.87
N LEU A 68 -4.09 9.53 6.54
CA LEU A 68 -4.45 8.30 5.87
C LEU A 68 -3.37 7.23 6.05
N TRP A 69 -2.10 7.60 5.83
CA TRP A 69 -0.98 6.69 5.98
C TRP A 69 -0.86 6.16 7.41
N LYS A 70 -1.00 7.03 8.41
CA LYS A 70 -0.98 6.64 9.82
C LYS A 70 -2.09 5.64 10.14
N SER A 71 -3.35 5.98 9.84
CA SER A 71 -4.50 5.12 10.12
C SER A 71 -4.44 3.80 9.34
N ARG A 72 -3.97 3.84 8.09
CA ARG A 72 -3.79 2.64 7.28
C ARG A 72 -2.71 1.74 7.83
N SER A 73 -1.56 2.30 8.21
CA SER A 73 -0.43 1.57 8.78
C SER A 73 -0.82 0.89 10.09
N GLU A 74 -1.58 1.57 10.96
CA GLU A 74 -2.09 0.99 12.21
C GLU A 74 -2.99 -0.22 11.96
N PHE A 75 -3.92 -0.14 11.00
CA PHE A 75 -4.74 -1.28 10.59
C PHE A 75 -3.87 -2.44 10.06
N LEU A 76 -3.00 -2.15 9.09
CA LEU A 76 -2.15 -3.14 8.43
C LEU A 76 -1.17 -3.83 9.40
N ARG A 77 -0.68 -3.13 10.43
CA ARG A 77 0.14 -3.74 11.49
C ARG A 77 -0.57 -4.90 12.18
N SER A 78 -1.88 -4.78 12.40
CA SER A 78 -2.67 -5.85 13.02
C SER A 78 -3.03 -6.95 12.02
N ASP A 79 -3.43 -6.56 10.81
CA ASP A 79 -3.95 -7.44 9.77
C ASP A 79 -2.85 -8.35 9.16
N ARG A 80 -1.66 -7.81 8.93
CA ARG A 80 -0.61 -8.49 8.14
C ARG A 80 0.54 -9.07 8.97
N LYS A 81 0.54 -8.85 10.29
CA LYS A 81 1.62 -9.33 11.17
C LYS A 81 1.80 -10.85 11.11
N ALA A 82 0.70 -11.60 11.07
CA ALA A 82 0.76 -13.06 11.04
C ALA A 82 1.49 -13.59 9.79
N GLU A 83 1.21 -13.02 8.61
CA GLU A 83 1.89 -13.41 7.37
C GLU A 83 3.37 -13.02 7.37
N LEU A 84 3.69 -11.83 7.90
CA LEU A 84 5.09 -11.37 8.00
C LEU A 84 5.91 -12.29 8.93
N ASP A 85 5.34 -12.66 10.07
CA ASP A 85 5.95 -13.57 11.04
C ASP A 85 6.10 -14.99 10.45
N ALA A 86 5.08 -15.45 9.71
CA ALA A 86 5.08 -16.76 9.04
C ALA A 86 6.01 -16.82 7.82
N ARG A 87 6.47 -15.67 7.31
CA ARG A 87 7.32 -15.57 6.12
C ARG A 87 6.67 -16.15 4.85
N GLU A 88 5.35 -16.04 4.76
CA GLU A 88 4.56 -16.51 3.62
C GLU A 88 3.38 -15.55 3.41
N LEU A 89 3.32 -14.92 2.23
CA LEU A 89 2.16 -14.15 1.81
C LEU A 89 1.14 -15.05 1.13
N ILE A 90 -0.15 -14.79 1.34
CA ILE A 90 -1.25 -15.53 0.72
C ILE A 90 -2.17 -14.53 0.00
N ILE A 91 -2.40 -14.75 -1.29
CA ILE A 91 -3.33 -13.94 -2.11
C ILE A 91 -4.20 -14.91 -2.91
N GLY A 92 -5.48 -15.02 -2.54
CA GLY A 92 -6.36 -16.07 -3.05
C GLY A 92 -5.78 -17.45 -2.74
N ASP A 93 -5.65 -18.30 -3.76
CA ASP A 93 -5.07 -19.64 -3.64
C ASP A 93 -3.54 -19.67 -3.82
N LEU A 94 -2.93 -18.52 -4.11
CA LEU A 94 -1.49 -18.41 -4.38
C LEU A 94 -0.73 -18.08 -3.09
N LYS A 95 0.49 -18.61 -3.00
CA LYS A 95 1.37 -18.43 -1.86
C LYS A 95 2.74 -17.98 -2.32
N MET A 96 3.32 -17.00 -1.64
CA MET A 96 4.69 -16.54 -1.85
C MET A 96 5.46 -16.65 -0.54
N PRO A 97 6.16 -17.77 -0.31
CA PRO A 97 7.18 -17.85 0.72
C PRO A 97 8.25 -16.79 0.47
N PHE A 98 8.78 -16.17 1.52
CA PHE A 98 9.87 -15.23 1.39
C PHE A 98 10.83 -15.35 2.56
N TRP A 99 12.02 -14.79 2.40
CA TRP A 99 13.00 -14.70 3.46
C TRP A 99 13.63 -13.32 3.39
N TYR A 100 13.96 -12.71 4.53
CA TYR A 100 14.81 -11.54 4.51
C TYR A 100 15.75 -11.49 5.70
N ARG A 101 16.79 -10.67 5.56
CA ARG A 101 17.71 -10.30 6.62
C ARG A 101 18.01 -8.80 6.55
N SER A 102 18.10 -8.18 7.72
CA SER A 102 18.52 -6.80 7.87
C SER A 102 20.04 -6.72 7.99
N PHE A 103 20.64 -5.78 7.28
CA PHE A 103 22.06 -5.44 7.29
C PHE A 103 22.24 -3.97 7.69
N GLY A 104 23.32 -3.69 8.42
CA GLY A 104 23.66 -2.34 8.85
C GLY A 104 22.66 -1.71 9.85
N ALA A 105 23.05 -0.55 10.37
CA ALA A 105 22.16 0.29 11.18
C ALA A 105 21.15 1.00 10.27
N ALA A 106 19.90 1.15 10.75
CA ALA A 106 18.87 1.86 10.00
C ALA A 106 19.23 3.35 9.86
N PRO A 107 19.24 3.92 8.65
CA PRO A 107 19.35 5.35 8.43
C PRO A 107 18.13 6.11 8.96
N ALA A 108 18.27 7.42 9.20
CA ALA A 108 17.18 8.27 9.67
C ALA A 108 16.03 8.34 8.65
N GLU A 109 16.37 8.32 7.37
CA GLU A 109 15.43 8.33 6.25
C GLU A 109 14.80 6.96 5.96
N GLY A 110 15.15 5.91 6.71
CA GLY A 110 14.67 4.55 6.49
C GLY A 110 15.63 3.66 5.69
N ARG A 111 15.38 2.36 5.78
CA ARG A 111 16.23 1.30 5.21
C ARG A 111 16.06 1.18 3.70
N ARG A 112 17.13 0.82 3.00
CA ARG A 112 17.03 0.31 1.62
C ARG A 112 16.34 -1.05 1.61
N LEU A 113 15.66 -1.39 0.52
CA LEU A 113 15.10 -2.72 0.30
C LEU A 113 15.63 -3.29 -1.02
N PHE A 114 16.30 -4.43 -0.95
CA PHE A 114 16.79 -5.17 -2.11
C PHE A 114 15.98 -6.46 -2.23
N ILE A 115 15.21 -6.60 -3.32
CA ILE A 115 14.39 -7.78 -3.61
C ILE A 115 15.08 -8.60 -4.69
N SER A 116 15.53 -9.80 -4.33
CA SER A 116 16.38 -10.67 -5.13
C SER A 116 15.63 -11.90 -5.62
N MET A 117 15.26 -11.90 -6.90
CA MET A 117 14.45 -12.93 -7.53
C MET A 117 15.30 -14.10 -8.04
N HIS A 118 14.87 -15.33 -7.74
CA HIS A 118 15.55 -16.55 -8.16
C HIS A 118 15.25 -16.93 -9.63
N GLY A 119 16.09 -17.78 -10.21
CA GLY A 119 15.91 -18.36 -11.55
C GLY A 119 15.04 -19.63 -11.55
N GLY A 120 15.06 -20.39 -12.66
CA GLY A 120 14.45 -21.73 -12.70
C GLY A 120 13.03 -21.80 -13.27
N GLY A 121 12.59 -20.82 -14.05
CA GLY A 121 11.28 -20.88 -14.70
C GLY A 121 11.07 -22.12 -15.54
N GLY A 122 9.90 -22.75 -15.35
CA GLY A 122 9.51 -23.97 -16.05
C GLY A 122 10.21 -25.23 -15.55
N ALA A 123 11.14 -25.11 -14.61
CA ALA A 123 11.78 -26.24 -13.97
C ALA A 123 10.86 -26.89 -12.91
N PRO A 124 11.11 -28.15 -12.51
CA PRO A 124 10.41 -28.78 -11.40
C PRO A 124 10.49 -27.96 -10.11
N ALA A 125 9.49 -28.12 -9.23
CA ALA A 125 9.39 -27.37 -7.97
C ALA A 125 10.66 -27.47 -7.12
N ALA A 126 11.25 -28.67 -6.99
CA ALA A 126 12.50 -28.87 -6.24
C ALA A 126 13.67 -28.01 -6.76
N VAL A 127 13.70 -27.72 -8.07
CA VAL A 127 14.72 -26.82 -8.65
C VAL A 127 14.42 -25.37 -8.26
N ASN A 128 13.16 -24.92 -8.34
CA ASN A 128 12.76 -23.57 -7.92
C ASN A 128 13.07 -23.33 -6.44
N ASP A 129 12.73 -24.31 -5.60
CA ASP A 129 12.95 -24.23 -4.16
C ASP A 129 14.46 -24.21 -3.84
N GLN A 130 15.27 -24.98 -4.57
CA GLN A 130 16.74 -24.89 -4.45
C GLN A 130 17.29 -23.54 -4.92
N GLN A 131 16.77 -22.98 -6.01
CA GLN A 131 17.18 -21.64 -6.49
C GLN A 131 16.81 -20.56 -5.48
N TYR A 132 15.63 -20.66 -4.87
CA TYR A 132 15.22 -19.81 -3.76
C TYR A 132 16.19 -19.91 -2.57
N GLU A 133 16.61 -21.11 -2.15
CA GLU A 133 17.61 -21.27 -1.08
C GLU A 133 18.99 -20.70 -1.45
N ASN A 134 19.42 -20.86 -2.71
CA ASN A 134 20.68 -20.30 -3.19
C ASN A 134 20.67 -18.78 -3.15
N GLN A 135 19.55 -18.18 -3.56
CA GLN A 135 19.39 -16.73 -3.66
C GLN A 135 19.61 -16.05 -2.30
N LYS A 136 19.18 -16.65 -1.18
CA LYS A 136 19.33 -16.12 0.19
C LYS A 136 20.76 -15.74 0.60
N ARG A 137 21.77 -16.26 -0.09
CA ARG A 137 23.19 -16.14 0.29
C ARG A 137 24.02 -15.31 -0.68
N LEU A 138 23.43 -14.77 -1.75
CA LEU A 138 24.20 -14.14 -2.84
C LEU A 138 24.75 -12.76 -2.47
N TYR A 139 23.99 -11.96 -1.73
CA TYR A 139 24.36 -10.57 -1.46
C TYR A 139 24.27 -10.23 0.02
N GLN A 140 25.17 -9.34 0.44
CA GLN A 140 25.21 -8.75 1.78
C GLN A 140 25.43 -7.24 1.60
N PRO A 141 24.37 -6.45 1.42
CA PRO A 141 24.52 -5.00 1.31
C PRO A 141 25.09 -4.43 2.60
N GLU A 142 25.79 -3.29 2.50
CA GLU A 142 26.31 -2.58 3.69
C GLU A 142 25.17 -2.15 4.64
N GLU A 143 24.04 -1.75 4.08
CA GLU A 143 22.81 -1.37 4.78
C GLU A 143 21.59 -1.78 3.97
N GLY A 144 20.56 -2.26 4.67
CA GLY A 144 19.21 -2.45 4.13
C GLY A 144 18.60 -3.80 4.50
N ILE A 145 17.38 -4.01 4.01
CA ILE A 145 16.72 -5.31 4.01
C ILE A 145 17.08 -6.03 2.71
N TYR A 146 17.70 -7.20 2.82
CA TYR A 146 17.87 -8.12 1.70
C TYR A 146 16.76 -9.15 1.75
N LEU A 147 15.81 -9.06 0.81
CA LEU A 147 14.65 -9.94 0.70
C LEU A 147 14.79 -10.86 -0.52
N VAL A 148 14.43 -12.11 -0.32
CA VAL A 148 14.35 -13.14 -1.34
C VAL A 148 12.94 -13.72 -1.32
N PRO A 149 12.15 -13.54 -2.38
CA PRO A 149 10.87 -14.22 -2.55
C PRO A 149 11.08 -15.56 -3.27
N ARG A 150 10.25 -16.55 -2.94
CA ARG A 150 10.00 -17.75 -3.76
C ARG A 150 8.77 -17.46 -4.59
N ALA A 151 8.87 -17.44 -5.92
CA ALA A 151 7.73 -17.11 -6.76
C ALA A 151 6.52 -18.00 -6.50
N ALA A 152 5.30 -17.48 -6.69
CA ALA A 152 4.10 -18.23 -6.34
C ALA A 152 3.83 -19.44 -7.25
N THR A 153 4.52 -19.53 -8.39
CA THR A 153 4.37 -20.64 -9.36
C THR A 153 5.73 -21.12 -9.88
N ASN A 154 5.73 -22.26 -10.58
CA ASN A 154 6.92 -22.82 -11.24
C ASN A 154 6.88 -22.65 -12.77
N THR A 155 6.01 -21.80 -13.31
CA THR A 155 5.87 -21.65 -14.76
C THR A 155 7.14 -21.02 -15.37
N TRP A 156 7.31 -21.15 -16.68
CA TRP A 156 8.46 -20.56 -17.38
C TRP A 156 8.55 -19.04 -17.20
N ASN A 157 7.41 -18.38 -17.04
CA ASN A 157 7.24 -16.94 -16.86
C ASN A 157 6.86 -16.56 -15.42
N LEU A 158 7.34 -17.29 -14.41
CA LEU A 158 6.88 -17.18 -13.02
C LEU A 158 6.82 -15.74 -12.46
N TRP A 159 7.77 -14.87 -12.81
CA TRP A 159 7.84 -13.48 -12.36
C TRP A 159 7.03 -12.50 -13.21
N HIS A 160 6.50 -12.94 -14.35
CA HIS A 160 5.75 -12.11 -15.31
C HIS A 160 4.25 -12.20 -15.11
N GLN A 161 3.78 -13.14 -14.28
CA GLN A 161 2.36 -13.34 -14.05
C GLN A 161 1.75 -12.14 -13.32
N GLY A 162 0.53 -11.75 -13.68
CA GLY A 162 -0.11 -10.54 -13.15
C GLY A 162 -0.30 -10.54 -11.62
N HIS A 163 -0.36 -11.71 -10.98
CA HIS A 163 -0.46 -11.79 -9.51
C HIS A 163 0.83 -11.39 -8.79
N ILE A 164 1.98 -11.40 -9.47
CA ILE A 164 3.28 -11.07 -8.87
C ILE A 164 3.31 -9.62 -8.40
N ASP A 165 2.62 -8.72 -9.10
CA ASP A 165 2.58 -7.29 -8.78
C ASP A 165 1.91 -7.07 -7.43
N GLN A 166 0.83 -7.81 -7.14
CA GLN A 166 0.13 -7.75 -5.86
C GLN A 166 0.99 -8.29 -4.72
N PHE A 167 1.75 -9.35 -4.97
CA PHE A 167 2.69 -9.86 -3.96
C PHE A 167 3.80 -8.87 -3.66
N PHE A 168 4.38 -8.22 -4.67
CA PHE A 168 5.42 -7.23 -4.44
C PHE A 168 4.89 -5.95 -3.80
N ASP A 169 3.71 -5.46 -4.20
CA ASP A 169 3.03 -4.35 -3.54
C ASP A 169 2.84 -4.62 -2.05
N ARG A 170 2.38 -5.84 -1.71
CA ARG A 170 2.19 -6.26 -0.31
C ARG A 170 3.50 -6.37 0.44
N LEU A 171 4.53 -7.04 -0.12
CA LEU A 171 5.85 -7.16 0.50
C LEU A 171 6.49 -5.79 0.78
N ILE A 172 6.46 -4.89 -0.20
CA ILE A 172 7.06 -3.55 -0.07
C ILE A 172 6.34 -2.77 1.02
N THR A 173 4.99 -2.74 0.98
CA THR A 173 4.17 -2.05 1.97
C THR A 173 4.41 -2.60 3.38
N ASP A 174 4.48 -3.92 3.53
CA ASP A 174 4.69 -4.56 4.82
C ASP A 174 6.08 -4.19 5.36
N LEU A 175 7.12 -4.20 4.53
CA LEU A 175 8.46 -3.80 4.99
C LEU A 175 8.62 -2.30 5.26
N MET A 176 7.85 -1.43 4.59
CA MET A 176 7.75 -0.02 4.97
C MET A 176 7.22 0.11 6.40
N ILE A 177 6.18 -0.66 6.74
CA ILE A 177 5.51 -0.61 8.04
C ILE A 177 6.36 -1.24 9.15
N PHE A 178 6.89 -2.44 8.91
CA PHE A 178 7.50 -3.27 9.95
C PHE A 178 9.02 -3.11 10.06
N GLU A 179 9.71 -2.76 8.97
CA GLU A 179 11.16 -2.64 8.94
C GLU A 179 11.65 -1.21 8.65
N ASN A 180 10.72 -0.25 8.58
CA ASN A 180 11.00 1.15 8.24
C ASN A 180 11.77 1.27 6.92
N VAL A 181 11.37 0.49 5.91
CA VAL A 181 11.89 0.63 4.55
C VAL A 181 11.47 1.98 3.99
N ASN A 182 12.42 2.69 3.38
CA ASN A 182 12.16 3.92 2.66
C ASN A 182 11.53 3.59 1.29
N PRO A 183 10.33 4.11 0.97
CA PRO A 183 9.65 3.83 -0.30
C PRO A 183 10.44 4.29 -1.53
N ASP A 184 11.30 5.30 -1.41
CA ASP A 184 12.15 5.82 -2.49
C ASP A 184 13.47 5.03 -2.64
N ARG A 185 13.63 3.90 -1.94
CA ARG A 185 14.88 3.12 -1.90
C ARG A 185 14.61 1.61 -2.02
N VAL A 186 13.72 1.24 -2.92
CA VAL A 186 13.42 -0.16 -3.26
C VAL A 186 14.11 -0.53 -4.57
N TYR A 187 14.80 -1.66 -4.57
CA TYR A 187 15.62 -2.13 -5.68
C TYR A 187 15.24 -3.56 -6.05
N PHE A 188 14.99 -3.79 -7.33
CA PHE A 188 14.84 -5.14 -7.86
C PHE A 188 16.19 -5.65 -8.38
N MET A 189 16.42 -6.94 -8.17
CA MET A 189 17.54 -7.67 -8.73
C MET A 189 17.11 -9.12 -9.00
N GLY A 190 17.83 -9.81 -9.87
CA GLY A 190 17.47 -11.20 -10.17
C GLY A 190 18.52 -11.94 -10.98
N TYR A 191 18.44 -13.26 -10.90
CA TYR A 191 19.31 -14.17 -11.64
C TYR A 191 18.49 -15.04 -12.61
N SER A 192 18.95 -15.18 -13.85
CA SER A 192 18.30 -16.00 -14.89
C SER A 192 16.83 -15.58 -15.08
N ALA A 193 15.87 -16.48 -14.90
CA ALA A 193 14.43 -16.14 -14.95
C ALA A 193 14.08 -14.97 -13.99
N GLY A 194 14.80 -14.82 -12.87
CA GLY A 194 14.66 -13.66 -11.99
C GLY A 194 15.14 -12.36 -12.65
N GLY A 195 16.18 -12.41 -13.48
CA GLY A 195 16.61 -11.29 -14.32
C GLY A 195 15.58 -10.95 -15.41
N ASP A 196 14.96 -11.95 -16.03
CA ASP A 196 13.80 -11.72 -16.90
C ASP A 196 12.65 -11.08 -16.11
N GLY A 197 12.48 -11.47 -14.83
CA GLY A 197 11.56 -10.86 -13.88
C GLY A 197 11.84 -9.37 -13.69
N VAL A 198 13.10 -9.00 -13.39
CA VAL A 198 13.53 -7.59 -13.29
C VAL A 198 13.10 -6.80 -14.53
N TYR A 199 13.44 -7.30 -15.73
CA TYR A 199 13.14 -6.62 -16.98
C TYR A 199 11.63 -6.40 -17.19
N GLN A 200 10.79 -7.38 -16.82
CA GLN A 200 9.33 -7.30 -17.00
C GLN A 200 8.62 -6.53 -15.89
N LEU A 201 9.15 -6.53 -14.67
CA LEU A 201 8.55 -5.85 -13.52
C LEU A 201 8.94 -4.38 -13.45
N ALA A 202 10.16 -4.01 -13.84
CA ALA A 202 10.66 -2.65 -13.79
C ALA A 202 9.67 -1.61 -14.36
N PRO A 203 9.12 -1.76 -15.59
CA PRO A 203 8.15 -0.80 -16.12
C PRO A 203 6.78 -0.87 -15.44
N ARG A 204 6.38 -2.03 -14.90
CA ARG A 204 5.06 -2.22 -14.27
C ARG A 204 5.00 -1.72 -12.84
N MET A 205 6.16 -1.65 -12.18
CA MET A 205 6.31 -1.19 -10.79
C MET A 205 7.19 0.06 -10.70
N ALA A 206 7.27 0.86 -11.78
CA ALA A 206 8.16 2.01 -11.85
C ALA A 206 7.86 3.08 -10.79
N ASP A 207 6.62 3.14 -10.29
CA ASP A 207 6.20 4.01 -9.17
C ASP A 207 6.71 3.53 -7.80
N ARG A 208 7.27 2.31 -7.71
CA ARG A 208 7.75 1.70 -6.47
C ARG A 208 9.26 1.55 -6.40
N LEU A 209 9.99 1.73 -7.50
CA LEU A 209 11.38 1.32 -7.60
C LEU A 209 12.33 2.50 -7.78
N ALA A 210 13.38 2.50 -6.99
CA ALA A 210 14.52 3.39 -7.16
C ALA A 210 15.47 2.89 -8.27
N ALA A 211 15.59 1.57 -8.44
CA ALA A 211 16.23 0.95 -9.61
C ALA A 211 15.79 -0.52 -9.77
N ALA A 212 16.06 -1.07 -10.96
CA ALA A 212 15.83 -2.46 -11.33
C ALA A 212 16.91 -2.90 -12.33
#